data_AF-A0AB37S422-F1
#
_entry.id   AF-A0AB37S422-F1
#
_cell.length_a   1.000
_cell.length_b   1.000
_cell.length_c   1.000
_cell.angle_alpha   90.00
_cell.angle_beta   90.00
_cell.angle_gamma   90.00
#
_symmetry.space_group_name_H-M   'P 1'
#
loop_
_entity.id
_entity.type
_entity.pdbx_description
1 polymer ?
#
loop_
_entity_poly.entity_id
_entity_poly.type
_entity_poly.pdbx_seq_one_letter_code
_entity_poly.pdbx_strand_id
1 'polypeptide(L)'
;MTILVIAECDAPKEAPLGGNASIKAATLNSVAAAAEVGKFVGGDIHVLVAGHNAQAAADAAAKIAGVSKVLLADAPQLEAGLAENVEATALNIA
;
A
#
# COMPACT_ATOMS: atom_id res chain seq x y z
N MET A 1 13.71 -11.86 -5.86
CA MET A 1 12.37 -11.82 -6.50
C MET A 1 11.43 -11.18 -5.51
N THR A 2 10.55 -10.28 -5.96
CA THR A 2 9.71 -9.47 -5.08
C THR A 2 8.26 -9.63 -5.51
N ILE A 3 7.37 -9.78 -4.53
CA ILE A 3 5.92 -9.73 -4.72
C ILE A 3 5.48 -8.33 -4.32
N LEU A 4 5.05 -7.53 -5.30
CA LEU A 4 4.53 -6.19 -5.04
C LEU A 4 3.02 -6.26 -4.78
N VAL A 5 2.60 -5.77 -3.62
CA VAL A 5 1.19 -5.55 -3.28
C VAL A 5 0.92 -4.05 -3.31
N ILE A 6 0.00 -3.61 -4.15
CA ILE A 6 -0.49 -2.23 -4.15
C ILE A 6 -1.59 -2.11 -3.09
N ALA A 7 -1.36 -1.27 -2.09
CA ALA A 7 -2.30 -1.06 -1.01
C ALA A 7 -3.43 -0.13 -1.43
N GLU A 8 -4.65 -0.49 -1.02
CA GLU A 8 -5.76 0.44 -1.02
C GLU A 8 -5.82 1.09 0.37
N CYS A 9 -5.68 2.41 0.41
CA CYS A 9 -5.90 3.21 1.61
C CYS A 9 -7.12 4.10 1.47
N ASP A 10 -7.82 4.35 2.58
CA ASP A 10 -8.85 5.38 2.60
C ASP A 10 -8.21 6.77 2.51
N ALA A 11 -8.86 7.66 1.75
CA ALA A 11 -8.55 9.09 1.79
C ALA A 11 -8.82 9.64 3.21
N PRO A 12 -8.06 10.65 3.65
CA PRO A 12 -8.34 11.32 4.91
C PRO A 12 -9.77 11.88 4.87
N LYS A 13 -10.68 11.36 5.72
CA LYS A 13 -12.02 11.92 5.84
C LYS A 13 -11.89 13.32 6.44
N GLU A 14 -12.56 14.31 5.83
CA GLU A 14 -12.67 15.70 6.33
C GLU A 14 -13.24 15.71 7.75
N ALA A 15 -12.36 15.57 8.75
CA ALA A 15 -12.66 15.71 10.15
C ALA A 15 -11.80 16.87 10.67
N PRO A 16 -12.33 17.75 11.54
CA PRO A 16 -11.61 18.92 12.06
C PRO A 16 -10.35 18.60 12.87
N LEU A 17 -9.99 17.30 12.99
CA LEU A 17 -8.87 16.74 13.74
C LEU A 17 -8.09 15.64 12.98
N GLY A 18 -8.13 15.61 11.64
CA GLY A 18 -7.26 14.74 10.83
C GLY A 18 -7.64 13.25 10.86
N GLY A 19 -8.50 12.83 9.92
CA GLY A 19 -8.71 11.41 9.68
C GLY A 19 -7.47 10.78 9.06
N ASN A 20 -6.84 9.82 9.75
CA ASN A 20 -5.65 9.13 9.25
C ASN A 20 -6.01 8.21 8.09
N ALA A 21 -5.29 8.31 6.97
CA ALA A 21 -5.34 7.31 5.91
C ALA A 21 -5.05 5.93 6.52
N SER A 22 -5.92 4.95 6.24
CA SER A 22 -5.88 3.62 6.85
C SER A 22 -5.88 2.54 5.77
N ILE A 23 -5.21 1.42 6.01
CA ILE A 23 -5.14 0.29 5.09
C ILE A 23 -6.48 -0.47 5.09
N LYS A 24 -7.05 -0.71 3.90
CA LYS A 24 -8.30 -1.46 3.75
C LYS A 24 -8.08 -2.96 3.93
N ALA A 25 -9.15 -3.67 4.35
CA ALA A 25 -9.12 -5.11 4.55
C ALA A 25 -8.71 -5.91 3.30
N ALA A 26 -9.03 -5.41 2.11
CA ALA A 26 -8.62 -6.01 0.84
C ALA A 26 -7.08 -6.11 0.71
N THR A 27 -6.34 -5.11 1.21
CA THR A 27 -4.87 -5.15 1.21
C THR A 27 -4.31 -6.24 2.12
N LEU A 28 -4.93 -6.47 3.29
CA LEU A 28 -4.54 -7.56 4.20
C LEU A 28 -4.70 -8.93 3.53
N ASN A 29 -5.80 -9.12 2.79
CA ASN A 29 -6.04 -10.34 2.03
C ASN A 29 -4.99 -10.55 0.93
N SER A 30 -4.63 -9.49 0.21
CA SER A 30 -3.59 -9.54 -0.82
C SER A 30 -2.21 -9.85 -0.25
N VAL A 31 -1.84 -9.29 0.91
CA VAL A 31 -0.59 -9.63 1.59
C VAL A 31 -0.58 -11.08 2.07
N ALA A 32 -1.70 -11.58 2.61
CA ALA A 32 -1.82 -12.99 3.01
C ALA A 32 -1.66 -13.93 1.81
N ALA A 33 -2.27 -13.59 0.67
CA ALA A 33 -2.11 -14.34 -0.58
C ALA A 33 -0.66 -14.29 -1.09
N ALA A 34 -0.02 -13.12 -1.05
CA ALA A 34 1.38 -12.96 -1.41
C ALA A 34 2.31 -13.82 -0.53
N ALA A 35 2.03 -13.91 0.77
CA ALA A 35 2.76 -14.78 1.69
C ALA A 35 2.61 -16.25 1.33
N GLU A 36 1.41 -16.69 0.92
CA GLU A 36 1.18 -18.06 0.47
C GLU A 36 1.93 -18.36 -0.82
N VAL A 37 1.87 -17.46 -1.81
CA VAL A 37 2.64 -17.58 -3.06
C VAL A 37 4.14 -17.65 -2.77
N GLY A 38 4.64 -16.79 -1.87
CA GLY A 38 6.04 -16.75 -1.45
C GLY A 38 6.57 -18.07 -0.89
N LYS A 39 5.71 -18.93 -0.32
CA LYS A 39 6.11 -20.28 0.12
C LYS A 39 6.52 -21.21 -1.04
N PHE A 40 5.97 -20.98 -2.24
CA PHE A 40 6.22 -21.83 -3.41
C PHE A 40 7.34 -21.28 -4.30
N VAL A 41 7.38 -19.97 -4.51
CA VAL A 41 8.32 -19.34 -5.45
C VAL A 41 9.48 -18.61 -4.78
N GLY A 42 9.41 -18.40 -3.46
CA GLY A 42 10.30 -17.51 -2.72
C GLY A 42 10.06 -16.03 -3.08
N GLY A 43 10.44 -15.12 -2.20
CA GLY A 43 10.47 -13.69 -2.49
C GLY A 43 9.97 -12.81 -1.36
N ASP A 44 10.43 -11.55 -1.39
CA ASP A 44 10.05 -10.54 -0.42
C ASP A 44 8.70 -9.91 -0.78
N ILE A 45 7.87 -9.67 0.23
CA ILE A 45 6.62 -8.93 0.03
C ILE A 45 6.90 -7.45 0.25
N HIS A 46 6.77 -6.66 -0.82
CA HIS A 46 6.80 -5.21 -0.73
C HIS A 46 5.38 -4.66 -0.85
N VAL A 47 5.06 -3.65 -0.05
CA VAL A 47 3.77 -2.96 -0.12
C VAL A 47 3.97 -1.55 -0.63
N LEU A 48 3.31 -1.17 -1.73
CA LEU A 48 3.21 0.21 -2.20
C LEU A 48 1.96 0.85 -1.61
N VAL A 49 2.14 1.89 -0.80
CA VAL A 49 1.06 2.77 -0.35
C VAL A 49 1.11 4.03 -1.19
N ALA A 50 0.12 4.21 -2.05
CA ALA A 50 -0.03 5.38 -2.92
C ALA A 50 -1.26 6.19 -2.47
N GLY A 51 -1.06 7.44 -2.07
CA GLY A 51 -2.13 8.29 -1.55
C GLY A 51 -1.66 9.70 -1.23
N HIS A 52 -2.49 10.46 -0.51
CA HIS A 52 -2.14 11.78 0.02
C HIS A 52 -2.24 11.78 1.55
N ASN A 53 -1.23 12.30 2.25
CA ASN A 53 -1.10 12.22 3.71
C ASN A 53 -1.18 10.77 4.20
N ALA A 54 -0.50 9.87 3.48
CA ALA A 54 -0.64 8.42 3.61
C ALA A 54 0.39 7.78 4.57
N GLN A 55 1.18 8.58 5.28
CA GLN A 55 2.20 8.08 6.22
C GLN A 55 1.62 7.12 7.25
N ALA A 56 0.46 7.43 7.86
CA ALA A 56 -0.18 6.56 8.83
C ALA A 56 -0.58 5.20 8.24
N ALA A 57 -1.01 5.17 6.98
CA ALA A 57 -1.30 3.93 6.26
C ALA A 57 -0.01 3.13 5.99
N ALA A 58 1.08 3.80 5.61
CA ALA A 58 2.38 3.16 5.44
C ALA A 58 2.91 2.55 6.74
N ASP A 59 2.79 3.27 7.86
CA ASP A 59 3.19 2.79 9.18
C ASP A 59 2.34 1.58 9.63
N ALA A 60 1.06 1.55 9.26
CA ALA A 60 0.19 0.41 9.47
C ALA A 60 0.59 -0.78 8.59
N ALA A 61 0.91 -0.55 7.32
CA ALA A 61 1.35 -1.58 6.39
C ALA A 61 2.66 -2.23 6.84
N ALA A 62 3.59 -1.44 7.39
CA ALA A 62 4.88 -1.94 7.88
C ALA A 62 4.76 -2.90 9.07
N LYS A 63 3.62 -2.89 9.77
CA LYS A 63 3.33 -3.79 10.89
C LYS A 63 2.66 -5.09 10.45
N ILE A 64 2.31 -5.24 9.18
CA ILE A 64 1.69 -6.47 8.66
C ILE A 64 2.76 -7.56 8.60
N ALA A 65 2.48 -8.71 9.22
CA ALA A 65 3.39 -9.84 9.22
C ALA A 65 3.69 -10.30 7.78
N GLY A 66 4.97 -10.54 7.49
CA GLY A 66 5.44 -10.96 6.17
C GLY A 66 5.80 -9.82 5.21
N VAL A 67 5.45 -8.56 5.54
CA VAL A 67 5.91 -7.40 4.75
C VAL A 67 7.39 -7.13 5.02
N SER A 68 8.21 -7.23 3.98
CA SER A 68 9.66 -6.96 4.03
C SER A 68 9.98 -5.49 3.86
N LYS A 69 9.17 -4.74 3.10
CA LYS A 69 9.38 -3.32 2.82
C LYS A 69 8.07 -2.61 2.51
N VAL A 70 7.94 -1.36 2.99
CA VAL A 70 6.88 -0.44 2.57
C VAL A 70 7.48 0.65 1.69
N LEU A 71 6.82 0.91 0.57
CA LEU A 71 7.11 1.99 -0.36
C LEU A 71 5.97 2.99 -0.25
N LEU A 72 6.29 4.22 0.13
CA LEU A 72 5.30 5.29 0.27
C LEU A 72 5.43 6.24 -0.92
N ALA A 73 4.34 6.37 -1.68
CA ALA A 73 4.14 7.43 -2.65
C ALA A 73 3.08 8.38 -2.10
N ASP A 74 3.52 9.48 -1.49
CA ASP A 74 2.64 10.52 -0.95
C ASP A 74 2.60 11.72 -1.88
N ALA A 75 1.47 11.93 -2.54
CA ALA A 75 1.26 13.07 -3.42
C ALA A 75 -0.23 13.41 -3.57
N PRO A 76 -0.61 14.70 -3.70
CA PRO A 76 -2.02 15.11 -3.80
C PRO A 76 -2.79 14.40 -4.93
N GLN A 77 -2.16 14.16 -6.08
CA GLN A 77 -2.81 13.49 -7.21
C GLN A 77 -3.14 12.01 -6.95
N LEU A 78 -2.63 11.40 -5.87
CA LEU A 78 -2.91 10.01 -5.52
C LEU A 78 -4.11 9.87 -4.56
N GLU A 79 -4.66 10.97 -4.07
CA GLU A 79 -5.76 10.98 -3.08
C GLU A 79 -6.98 10.15 -3.50
N ALA A 80 -7.40 10.27 -4.76
CA ALA A 80 -8.57 9.59 -5.29
C ALA A 80 -8.31 8.14 -5.74
N GLY A 81 -7.06 7.68 -5.72
CA GLY A 81 -6.69 6.33 -6.17
C GLY A 81 -7.04 6.05 -7.64
N LEU A 82 -7.00 7.06 -8.50
CA LEU A 82 -7.29 6.91 -9.93
C LEU A 82 -6.29 5.95 -10.58
N ALA A 83 -6.78 5.09 -11.47
CA ALA A 83 -6.00 4.00 -12.05
C ALA A 83 -4.75 4.53 -12.77
N GLU A 84 -4.87 5.61 -13.54
CA GLU A 84 -3.78 6.18 -14.32
C GLU A 84 -2.65 6.73 -13.43
N ASN A 85 -3.03 7.31 -12.28
CA ASN A 85 -2.08 7.90 -11.34
C ASN A 85 -1.34 6.82 -10.53
N VAL A 86 -2.07 5.76 -10.14
CA VAL A 86 -1.50 4.59 -9.46
C VAL A 86 -0.60 3.80 -10.40
N GLU A 87 -1.02 3.60 -11.66
CA GLU A 87 -0.23 2.93 -12.71
C GLU A 87 1.11 3.63 -12.91
N ALA A 88 1.09 4.96 -13.16
CA ALA A 88 2.30 5.74 -13.36
C ALA A 88 3.27 5.65 -12.18
N THR A 89 2.73 5.54 -10.96
CA THR A 89 3.54 5.37 -9.74
C THR A 89 4.13 3.96 -9.66
N ALA A 90 3.33 2.92 -9.90
CA ALA A 90 3.77 1.53 -9.83
C ALA A 90 4.86 1.21 -10.86
N LEU A 91 4.77 1.78 -12.06
CA LEU A 91 5.74 1.55 -13.14
C LEU A 91 7.15 2.07 -12.82
N ASN A 92 7.29 3.07 -11.94
CA ASN A 92 8.60 3.59 -11.52
C ASN A 92 9.34 2.66 -10.54
N ILE A 93 8.67 1.61 -10.06
CA ILE A 93 9.16 0.73 -8.99
C ILE A 93 9.38 -0.70 -9.52
N ALA A 94 8.66 -1.07 -10.58
CA ALA A 94 8.66 -2.42 -11.19
C ALA A 94 9.79 -2.64 -12.18
#